data_AF-A0A6G3PSS8-F1
#
_entry.id   AF-A0A6G3PSS8-F1
#
_cell.length_a   1.000
_cell.length_b   1.000
_cell.length_c   1.000
_cell.angle_alpha   90.00
_cell.angle_beta   90.00
_cell.angle_gamma   90.00
#
_symmetry.space_group_name_H-M   'P 1'
#
loop_
_entity.id
_entity.type
_entity.pdbx_description
1 polymer ?
#
loop_
_entity_poly.entity_id
_entity_poly.type
_entity_poly.pdbx_seq_one_letter_code
_entity_poly.pdbx_strand_id
1 'polypeptide(L)'
;SQMTSITTGGKTYAGQYGSTDQSERIKLGDTFFHNGPLGLSATSTAGVDTGFNREPGGTLNSMTRGGKNHYYLTDALGSVVALADETGTKVNTYAYSPRGVQRAGMTEQVHQPYRFAGGYQDPTGLYHFAARYYDPNIGRFTTPDPSGQEKNPYLYAAGDPVNKIDPTGLAFLDVLGPAGDLIQAGQHLAEGDTKALWGDVAGAVTGGGVATYCASAVVAAPLTLGASLGFAAGCYAASWAVSQIAQIPFN
;
A
#
# COMPACT_ATOMS: atom_id res chain seq x y z
N SER A 1 -18.04 0.07 -9.84
CA SER A 1 -18.40 -0.97 -10.82
C SER A 1 -17.50 -2.17 -10.63
N GLN A 2 -18.05 -3.38 -10.59
CA GLN A 2 -17.31 -4.61 -10.26
C GLN A 2 -16.85 -5.36 -11.51
N MET A 3 -15.64 -5.93 -11.46
CA MET A 3 -15.12 -6.78 -12.52
C MET A 3 -15.64 -8.21 -12.38
N THR A 4 -16.66 -8.58 -13.14
CA THR A 4 -17.30 -9.91 -13.04
C THR A 4 -16.47 -11.05 -13.65
N SER A 5 -15.59 -10.74 -14.62
CA SER A 5 -14.62 -11.70 -15.14
C SER A 5 -13.48 -11.00 -15.89
N ILE A 6 -12.38 -11.71 -16.05
CA ILE A 6 -11.24 -11.30 -16.89
C ILE A 6 -10.68 -12.52 -17.63
N THR A 7 -10.37 -12.36 -18.92
CA THR A 7 -9.78 -13.41 -19.75
C THR A 7 -8.38 -13.00 -20.18
N THR A 8 -7.40 -13.88 -19.91
CA THR A 8 -6.00 -13.71 -20.33
C THR A 8 -5.46 -15.04 -20.81
N GLY A 9 -4.65 -15.05 -21.88
CA GLY A 9 -4.03 -16.28 -22.38
C GLY A 9 -5.02 -17.44 -22.65
N GLY A 10 -6.26 -17.13 -23.03
CA GLY A 10 -7.32 -18.12 -23.26
C GLY A 10 -8.00 -18.70 -22.00
N LYS A 11 -7.59 -18.28 -20.80
CA LYS A 11 -8.21 -18.67 -19.52
C LYS A 11 -9.06 -17.53 -18.97
N THR A 12 -10.30 -17.84 -18.58
CA THR A 12 -11.23 -16.90 -17.93
C THR A 12 -11.21 -17.07 -16.43
N TYR A 13 -11.09 -15.96 -15.71
CA TYR A 13 -11.13 -15.86 -14.26
C TYR A 13 -12.40 -15.10 -13.88
N ALA A 14 -13.38 -15.79 -13.31
CA ALA A 14 -14.58 -15.16 -12.79
C ALA A 14 -14.28 -14.46 -11.46
N GLY A 15 -14.74 -13.21 -11.32
CA GLY A 15 -14.57 -12.38 -10.12
C GLY A 15 -15.85 -12.30 -9.30
N GLN A 16 -15.73 -12.30 -7.98
CA GLN A 16 -16.83 -12.05 -7.05
C GLN A 16 -16.34 -11.12 -5.92
N TYR A 17 -17.23 -10.25 -5.44
CA TYR A 17 -16.95 -9.24 -4.43
C TYR A 17 -18.04 -9.25 -3.35
N GLY A 18 -17.66 -8.94 -2.12
CA GLY A 18 -18.56 -8.78 -0.98
C GLY A 18 -19.12 -7.37 -0.84
N SER A 19 -18.43 -6.36 -1.37
CA SER A 19 -18.84 -4.96 -1.38
C SER A 19 -19.70 -4.61 -2.59
N THR A 20 -20.06 -3.32 -2.76
CA THR A 20 -20.69 -2.77 -3.98
C THR A 20 -19.66 -2.25 -5.00
N ASP A 21 -18.38 -2.25 -4.61
CA ASP A 21 -17.22 -1.85 -5.41
C ASP A 21 -16.22 -3.01 -5.57
N GLN A 22 -14.97 -2.73 -5.94
CA GLN A 22 -13.92 -3.76 -6.12
C GLN A 22 -13.08 -4.00 -4.85
N SER A 23 -13.27 -3.22 -3.79
CA SER A 23 -12.39 -3.22 -2.62
C SER A 23 -12.40 -4.54 -1.85
N GLU A 24 -13.56 -5.18 -1.74
CA GLU A 24 -13.74 -6.44 -1.02
C GLU A 24 -13.89 -7.62 -1.97
N ARG A 25 -12.82 -7.95 -2.69
CA ARG A 25 -12.78 -9.15 -3.53
C ARG A 25 -12.85 -10.40 -2.64
N ILE A 26 -13.76 -11.32 -2.96
CA ILE A 26 -13.95 -12.60 -2.24
C ILE A 26 -13.54 -13.81 -3.09
N LYS A 27 -13.55 -13.68 -4.42
CA LYS A 27 -13.14 -14.76 -5.33
C LYS A 27 -12.56 -14.23 -6.64
N LEU A 28 -11.54 -14.91 -7.17
CA LEU A 28 -11.04 -14.76 -8.53
C LEU A 28 -10.60 -16.13 -9.06
N GLY A 29 -11.33 -16.67 -10.04
CA GLY A 29 -11.11 -18.03 -10.54
C GLY A 29 -11.20 -19.05 -9.39
N ASP A 30 -10.13 -19.81 -9.16
CA ASP A 30 -10.05 -20.84 -8.11
C ASP A 30 -9.50 -20.31 -6.77
N THR A 31 -9.25 -18.99 -6.67
CA THR A 31 -8.72 -18.35 -5.46
C THR A 31 -9.84 -17.68 -4.68
N PHE A 32 -9.97 -18.05 -3.41
CA PHE A 32 -10.79 -17.38 -2.41
C PHE A 32 -9.97 -16.38 -1.61
N PHE A 33 -10.58 -15.26 -1.28
CA PHE A 33 -9.96 -14.15 -0.55
C PHE A 33 -10.68 -13.94 0.77
N HIS A 34 -9.92 -13.86 1.85
CA HIS A 34 -10.43 -13.65 3.20
C HIS A 34 -9.94 -12.30 3.70
N ASN A 35 -10.84 -11.34 3.79
CA ASN A 35 -10.53 -9.99 4.27
C ASN A 35 -10.74 -9.92 5.78
N GLY A 36 -9.92 -9.12 6.45
CA GLY A 36 -10.05 -8.77 7.86
C GLY A 36 -9.94 -7.25 8.06
N PRO A 37 -9.88 -6.78 9.31
CA PRO A 37 -9.87 -5.35 9.63
C PRO A 37 -8.65 -4.57 9.10
N LEU A 38 -7.62 -5.27 8.62
CA LEU A 38 -6.40 -4.67 8.05
C LEU A 38 -6.24 -4.99 6.55
N GLY A 39 -7.34 -5.36 5.90
CA GLY A 39 -7.38 -5.81 4.50
C GLY A 39 -7.25 -7.32 4.35
N LEU A 40 -6.75 -7.76 3.19
CA LEU A 40 -6.62 -9.18 2.86
C LEU A 40 -5.69 -9.90 3.85
N SER A 41 -6.25 -10.85 4.60
CA SER A 41 -5.58 -11.59 5.67
C SER A 41 -5.22 -13.01 5.27
N ALA A 42 -5.94 -13.62 4.34
CA ALA A 42 -5.59 -14.92 3.78
C ALA A 42 -6.16 -15.13 2.37
N THR A 43 -5.56 -16.07 1.64
CA THR A 43 -6.12 -16.63 0.40
C THR A 43 -6.10 -18.14 0.45
N SER A 44 -7.11 -18.76 -0.16
CA SER A 44 -7.13 -20.20 -0.41
C SER A 44 -7.18 -20.46 -1.91
N THR A 45 -6.15 -21.09 -2.47
CA THR A 45 -6.11 -21.44 -3.90
C THR A 45 -5.97 -22.95 -4.03
N ALA A 46 -6.97 -23.59 -4.65
CA ALA A 46 -6.99 -25.04 -4.86
C ALA A 46 -6.72 -25.86 -3.56
N GLY A 47 -7.25 -25.41 -2.42
CA GLY A 47 -7.09 -26.07 -1.12
C GLY A 47 -5.77 -25.79 -0.39
N VAL A 48 -4.92 -24.91 -0.94
CA VAL A 48 -3.71 -24.43 -0.25
C VAL A 48 -3.98 -23.05 0.34
N ASP A 49 -3.96 -22.98 1.66
CA ASP A 49 -4.11 -21.72 2.38
C ASP A 49 -2.79 -20.97 2.48
N THR A 50 -2.89 -19.66 2.32
CA THR A 50 -1.80 -18.70 2.52
C THR A 50 -2.30 -17.60 3.43
N GLY A 51 -1.79 -17.54 4.65
CA GLY A 51 -2.04 -16.46 5.59
C GLY A 51 -1.03 -15.32 5.40
N PHE A 52 -1.48 -14.08 5.57
CA PHE A 52 -0.67 -12.88 5.47
C PHE A 52 -0.71 -12.12 6.80
N ASN A 53 0.47 -11.87 7.35
CA ASN A 53 0.65 -11.13 8.59
C ASN A 53 1.19 -9.75 8.26
N ARG A 54 0.55 -8.73 8.83
CA ARG A 54 0.91 -7.33 8.67
C ARG A 54 1.31 -6.74 10.01
N GLU A 55 2.15 -5.72 9.98
CA GLU A 55 2.41 -4.89 11.15
C GLU A 55 1.17 -4.03 11.45
N PRO A 56 1.06 -3.43 12.65
CA PRO A 56 -0.05 -2.52 12.97
C PRO A 56 -0.20 -1.35 11.97
N GLY A 57 0.89 -0.95 11.30
CA GLY A 57 0.88 0.07 10.25
C GLY A 57 0.40 -0.41 8.87
N GLY A 58 0.00 -1.68 8.73
CA GLY A 58 -0.52 -2.26 7.48
C GLY A 58 0.54 -2.80 6.51
N THR A 59 1.83 -2.57 6.79
CA THR A 59 3.00 -3.11 6.07
C THR A 59 3.06 -4.63 6.15
N LEU A 60 3.49 -5.28 5.05
CA LEU A 60 3.64 -6.73 5.00
C LEU A 60 4.84 -7.18 5.83
N ASN A 61 4.62 -8.12 6.76
CA ASN A 61 5.67 -8.65 7.62
C ASN A 61 6.03 -10.10 7.25
N SER A 62 5.05 -10.99 7.25
CA SER A 62 5.27 -12.41 6.95
C SER A 62 4.08 -13.06 6.25
N MET A 63 4.30 -14.23 5.68
CA MET A 63 3.26 -15.12 5.19
C MET A 63 3.43 -16.52 5.78
N THR A 64 2.34 -17.25 5.91
CA THR A 64 2.37 -18.67 6.24
C THR A 64 1.69 -19.44 5.12
N ARG A 65 2.40 -20.38 4.50
CA ARG A 65 1.85 -21.18 3.39
C ARG A 65 2.29 -22.63 3.53
N GLY A 66 1.32 -23.55 3.48
CA GLY A 66 1.59 -24.98 3.65
C GLY A 66 2.31 -25.30 4.97
N GLY A 67 2.02 -24.55 6.03
CA GLY A 67 2.64 -24.70 7.36
C GLY A 67 4.05 -24.14 7.51
N LYS A 68 4.61 -23.46 6.49
CA LYS A 68 5.93 -22.82 6.56
C LYS A 68 5.81 -21.30 6.58
N ASN A 69 6.59 -20.65 7.44
CA ASN A 69 6.66 -19.20 7.50
C ASN A 69 7.69 -18.64 6.54
N HIS A 70 7.38 -17.49 5.96
CA HIS A 70 8.29 -16.73 5.13
C HIS A 70 8.16 -15.24 5.45
N TYR A 71 9.25 -14.51 5.37
CA TYR A 71 9.37 -13.12 5.79
C TYR A 71 9.61 -12.23 4.58
N TYR A 72 8.84 -11.14 4.47
CA TYR A 72 8.98 -10.21 3.36
C TYR A 72 10.14 -9.27 3.59
N LEU A 73 10.87 -8.99 2.51
CA LEU A 73 11.81 -7.88 2.45
C LEU A 73 11.25 -6.90 1.44
N THR A 74 10.97 -5.68 1.88
CA THR A 74 10.37 -4.63 1.05
C THR A 74 11.34 -3.47 0.81
N ASP A 75 11.14 -2.76 -0.30
CA ASP A 75 11.76 -1.45 -0.52
C ASP A 75 11.00 -0.32 0.21
N ALA A 76 11.45 0.91 0.04
CA ALA A 76 10.85 2.09 0.67
C ALA A 76 9.39 2.35 0.26
N LEU A 77 8.96 1.87 -0.91
CA LEU A 77 7.57 1.98 -1.39
C LEU A 77 6.70 0.83 -0.88
N GLY A 78 7.27 -0.12 -0.14
CA GLY A 78 6.59 -1.34 0.28
C GLY A 78 6.55 -2.43 -0.82
N SER A 79 7.32 -2.29 -1.90
CA SER A 79 7.41 -3.33 -2.92
C SER A 79 8.21 -4.52 -2.40
N VAL A 80 7.69 -5.74 -2.57
CA VAL A 80 8.41 -6.96 -2.15
C VAL A 80 9.61 -7.22 -3.05
N VAL A 81 10.83 -7.04 -2.56
CA VAL A 81 12.08 -7.26 -3.29
C VAL A 81 12.70 -8.63 -3.03
N ALA A 82 12.37 -9.26 -1.90
CA ALA A 82 12.74 -10.65 -1.62
C ALA A 82 11.79 -11.30 -0.61
N LEU A 83 11.86 -12.62 -0.55
CA LEU A 83 11.19 -13.44 0.47
C LEU A 83 12.24 -14.36 1.10
N ALA A 84 12.33 -14.35 2.42
CA ALA A 84 13.23 -15.22 3.18
C ALA A 84 12.45 -16.34 3.89
N ASP A 85 13.03 -17.52 4.01
CA ASP A 85 12.49 -18.60 4.83
C ASP A 85 12.88 -18.47 6.32
N GLU A 86 12.46 -19.45 7.13
CA GLU A 86 12.73 -19.52 8.58
C GLU A 86 14.22 -19.58 8.94
N THR A 87 15.10 -19.92 7.99
CA THR A 87 16.56 -19.95 8.18
C THR A 87 17.23 -18.63 7.79
N GLY A 88 16.46 -17.67 7.25
CA GLY A 88 16.98 -16.42 6.69
C GLY A 88 17.49 -16.56 5.25
N THR A 89 17.27 -17.70 4.59
CA THR A 89 17.67 -17.91 3.20
C THR A 89 16.67 -17.24 2.27
N LYS A 90 17.16 -16.46 1.30
CA LYS A 90 16.30 -15.83 0.28
C LYS A 90 15.81 -16.90 -0.70
N VAL A 91 14.52 -17.24 -0.64
CA VAL A 91 13.85 -18.19 -1.53
C VAL A 91 13.28 -17.50 -2.77
N ASN A 92 12.93 -16.21 -2.65
CA ASN A 92 12.49 -15.41 -3.78
C ASN A 92 13.25 -14.08 -3.86
N THR A 93 13.41 -13.56 -5.07
CA THR A 93 14.00 -12.25 -5.37
C THR A 93 13.25 -11.60 -6.53
N TYR A 94 12.96 -10.31 -6.40
CA TYR A 94 12.19 -9.55 -7.37
C TYR A 94 12.84 -8.20 -7.67
N ALA A 95 12.62 -7.69 -8.88
CA ALA A 95 13.14 -6.40 -9.33
C ALA A 95 12.15 -5.70 -10.26
N TYR A 96 11.67 -4.51 -9.91
CA TYR A 96 10.62 -3.83 -10.67
C TYR A 96 11.17 -2.61 -11.40
N SER A 97 10.63 -2.28 -12.56
CA SER A 97 10.75 -0.94 -13.14
C SER A 97 10.03 0.08 -12.25
N PRO A 98 10.23 1.40 -12.46
CA PRO A 98 9.46 2.44 -11.77
C PRO A 98 7.94 2.29 -11.83
N ARG A 99 7.41 1.59 -12.84
CA ARG A 99 5.97 1.36 -13.05
C ARG A 99 5.52 -0.03 -12.61
N GLY A 100 6.32 -0.75 -11.84
CA GLY A 100 5.97 -2.09 -11.37
C GLY A 100 6.14 -3.23 -12.39
N VAL A 101 6.62 -2.96 -13.62
CA VAL A 101 6.96 -4.04 -14.58
C VAL A 101 8.11 -4.88 -14.03
N GLN A 102 7.94 -6.19 -13.98
CA GLN A 102 8.95 -7.14 -13.54
C GLN A 102 10.15 -7.17 -14.52
N ARG A 103 11.37 -7.03 -14.01
CA ARG A 103 12.64 -7.15 -14.77
C ARG A 103 13.17 -8.59 -14.80
N ALA A 104 14.11 -8.87 -15.70
CA ALA A 104 14.78 -10.18 -15.78
C ALA A 104 15.63 -10.49 -14.54
N GLY A 105 15.91 -11.78 -14.30
CA GLY A 105 16.80 -12.25 -13.24
C GLY A 105 16.13 -12.48 -11.87
N MET A 106 14.80 -12.51 -11.82
CA MET A 106 14.05 -12.87 -10.61
C MET A 106 14.10 -14.37 -10.33
N THR A 107 13.95 -14.72 -9.06
CA THR A 107 13.77 -16.11 -8.62
C THR A 107 12.50 -16.20 -7.79
N GLU A 108 11.66 -17.21 -8.07
CA GLU A 108 10.47 -17.49 -7.27
C GLU A 108 10.36 -18.98 -7.05
N GLN A 109 10.72 -19.43 -5.84
CA GLN A 109 10.57 -20.82 -5.42
C GLN A 109 9.23 -21.06 -4.71
N VAL A 110 8.71 -20.03 -4.04
CA VAL A 110 7.46 -20.09 -3.27
C VAL A 110 6.50 -19.05 -3.83
N HIS A 111 5.36 -19.47 -4.38
CA HIS A 111 4.40 -18.49 -4.89
C HIS A 111 3.88 -17.57 -3.77
N GLN A 112 3.96 -16.27 -4.03
CA GLN A 112 3.56 -15.20 -3.15
C GLN A 112 3.00 -14.04 -4.01
N PRO A 113 1.71 -13.68 -3.95
CA PRO A 113 1.10 -12.70 -4.84
C PRO A 113 1.46 -11.22 -4.59
N TYR A 114 1.93 -10.82 -3.41
CA TYR A 114 2.29 -9.43 -3.14
C TYR A 114 3.59 -9.01 -3.82
N ARG A 115 3.57 -7.84 -4.46
CA ARG A 115 4.60 -7.37 -5.40
C ARG A 115 4.86 -5.87 -5.27
N PHE A 116 4.76 -5.13 -6.38
CA PHE A 116 5.05 -3.71 -6.49
C PHE A 116 4.12 -2.88 -5.58
N ALA A 117 4.71 -2.00 -4.76
CA ALA A 117 4.02 -1.11 -3.83
C ALA A 117 2.95 -1.81 -2.97
N GLY A 118 3.18 -3.07 -2.57
CA GLY A 118 2.22 -3.86 -1.80
C GLY A 118 0.95 -4.30 -2.56
N GLY A 119 0.89 -4.09 -3.87
CA GLY A 119 -0.20 -4.57 -4.73
C GLY A 119 -0.24 -6.09 -4.84
N TYR A 120 -1.45 -6.65 -4.86
CA TYR A 120 -1.66 -8.09 -5.08
C TYR A 120 -1.64 -8.37 -6.58
N GLN A 121 -0.66 -9.14 -7.07
CA GLN A 121 -0.58 -9.51 -8.48
C GLN A 121 -1.46 -10.72 -8.76
N ASP A 122 -2.39 -10.54 -9.68
CA ASP A 122 -3.23 -11.64 -10.14
C ASP A 122 -2.53 -12.49 -11.20
N PRO A 123 -3.04 -13.71 -11.45
CA PRO A 123 -2.60 -14.53 -12.59
C PRO A 123 -2.71 -13.83 -13.95
N THR A 124 -3.44 -12.72 -14.04
CA THR A 124 -3.55 -11.87 -15.22
C THR A 124 -2.36 -10.97 -15.47
N GLY A 125 -1.46 -10.84 -14.49
CA GLY A 125 -0.36 -9.90 -14.49
C GLY A 125 -0.73 -8.49 -14.04
N LEU A 126 -2.02 -8.21 -13.82
CA LEU A 126 -2.50 -6.96 -13.25
C LEU A 126 -2.27 -6.94 -11.74
N TYR A 127 -2.02 -5.75 -11.22
CA TYR A 127 -1.97 -5.52 -9.78
C TYR A 127 -3.33 -5.03 -9.29
N HIS A 128 -3.88 -5.66 -8.25
CA HIS A 128 -5.09 -5.24 -7.58
C HIS A 128 -4.74 -4.32 -6.40
N PHE A 129 -5.07 -3.04 -6.52
CA PHE A 129 -4.96 -2.03 -5.48
C PHE A 129 -6.37 -1.70 -4.98
N ALA A 130 -6.90 -2.53 -4.07
CA ALA A 130 -8.23 -2.43 -3.48
C ALA A 130 -9.35 -2.05 -4.48
N ALA A 131 -9.60 -0.76 -4.72
CA ALA A 131 -10.68 -0.31 -5.60
C ALA A 131 -10.39 -0.46 -7.11
N ARG A 132 -9.13 -0.61 -7.55
CA ARG A 132 -8.77 -0.60 -8.98
C ARG A 132 -7.70 -1.62 -9.34
N TYR A 133 -7.77 -2.08 -10.59
CA TYR A 133 -6.71 -2.85 -11.24
C TYR A 133 -5.72 -1.93 -11.96
N TYR A 134 -4.43 -2.13 -11.71
CA TYR A 134 -3.33 -1.42 -12.33
C TYR A 134 -2.59 -2.33 -13.32
N ASP A 135 -2.40 -1.83 -14.55
CA ASP A 135 -1.57 -2.48 -15.55
C ASP A 135 -0.17 -1.84 -15.57
N PRO A 136 0.87 -2.56 -15.14
CA PRO A 136 2.23 -2.02 -15.10
C PRO A 136 2.83 -1.76 -16.48
N ASN A 137 2.39 -2.47 -17.53
CA ASN A 137 2.97 -2.34 -18.87
C ASN A 137 2.68 -0.97 -19.49
N ILE A 138 1.45 -0.49 -19.28
CA ILE A 138 1.01 0.83 -19.70
C ILE A 138 1.16 1.89 -18.59
N GLY A 139 1.33 1.45 -17.34
CA GLY A 139 1.58 2.31 -16.18
C GLY A 139 0.36 3.09 -15.71
N ARG A 140 -0.84 2.50 -15.76
CA ARG A 140 -2.10 3.16 -15.40
C ARG A 140 -3.15 2.17 -14.89
N PHE A 141 -4.18 2.70 -14.23
CA PHE A 141 -5.36 1.91 -13.87
C PHE A 141 -6.16 1.51 -15.12
N THR A 142 -6.87 0.39 -15.05
CA THR A 142 -7.71 -0.12 -16.15
C THR A 142 -9.11 0.51 -16.16
N THR A 143 -9.54 1.08 -15.03
CA THR A 143 -10.82 1.78 -14.87
C THR A 143 -10.61 3.22 -14.40
N PRO A 144 -11.48 4.15 -14.81
CA PRO A 144 -11.49 5.50 -14.26
C PRO A 144 -11.64 5.48 -12.74
N ASP A 145 -11.05 6.47 -12.08
CA ASP A 145 -11.24 6.75 -10.66
C ASP A 145 -12.73 6.99 -10.35
N PRO A 146 -13.36 6.14 -9.51
CA PRO A 146 -14.74 6.33 -9.10
C PRO A 146 -14.98 7.62 -8.30
N SER A 147 -13.94 8.17 -7.64
CA SER A 147 -14.05 9.40 -6.85
C SER A 147 -14.22 10.66 -7.71
N GLY A 148 -13.74 10.61 -8.97
CA GLY A 148 -13.72 11.76 -9.88
C GLY A 148 -12.82 12.92 -9.42
N GLN A 149 -11.95 12.71 -8.43
CA GLN A 149 -11.11 13.76 -7.84
C GLN A 149 -9.88 14.09 -8.69
N GLU A 150 -9.42 13.13 -9.50
CA GLU A 150 -8.22 13.31 -10.31
C GLU A 150 -8.52 13.92 -11.69
N LYS A 151 -7.64 14.84 -12.11
CA LYS A 151 -7.72 15.46 -13.46
C LYS A 151 -7.55 14.43 -14.58
N ASN A 152 -6.79 13.37 -14.34
CA ASN A 152 -6.68 12.23 -15.25
C ASN A 152 -7.06 10.96 -14.48
N PRO A 153 -8.26 10.40 -14.71
CA PRO A 153 -8.85 9.38 -13.84
C PRO A 153 -8.18 8.01 -13.94
N TYR A 154 -7.11 7.86 -14.73
CA TYR A 154 -6.39 6.60 -14.92
C TYR A 154 -4.97 6.63 -14.34
N LEU A 155 -4.49 7.77 -13.82
CA LEU A 155 -3.13 7.87 -13.31
C LEU A 155 -2.96 7.01 -12.06
N TYR A 156 -1.85 6.29 -12.02
CA TYR A 156 -1.36 5.73 -10.76
C TYR A 156 -0.40 6.72 -10.12
N ALA A 157 -0.55 6.96 -8.82
CA ALA A 157 0.38 7.78 -8.04
C ALA A 157 0.63 9.18 -8.63
N ALA A 158 -0.41 9.82 -9.19
CA ALA A 158 -0.32 11.09 -9.93
C ALA A 158 0.71 11.12 -11.08
N GLY A 159 1.15 9.96 -11.57
CA GLY A 159 2.20 9.84 -12.60
C GLY A 159 3.63 9.82 -12.04
N ASP A 160 3.80 9.79 -10.72
CA ASP A 160 5.10 9.70 -10.06
C ASP A 160 5.21 8.45 -9.15
N PRO A 161 5.24 7.24 -9.72
CA PRO A 161 5.27 5.99 -8.97
C PRO A 161 6.61 5.68 -8.28
N VAL A 162 7.62 6.55 -8.44
CA VAL A 162 8.91 6.41 -7.75
C VAL A 162 8.85 7.07 -6.38
N ASN A 163 8.11 8.17 -6.26
CA ASN A 163 8.00 8.94 -5.03
C ASN A 163 6.65 8.75 -4.32
N LYS A 164 5.63 8.25 -5.02
CA LYS A 164 4.26 8.15 -4.52
C LYS A 164 3.69 6.74 -4.67
N ILE A 165 2.79 6.38 -3.76
CA ILE A 165 2.04 5.11 -3.77
C ILE A 165 0.55 5.39 -3.72
N ASP A 166 -0.29 4.55 -4.33
CA ASP A 166 -1.76 4.60 -4.18
C ASP A 166 -2.26 3.28 -3.57
N PRO A 167 -2.27 3.14 -2.22
CA PRO A 167 -2.62 1.88 -1.56
C PRO A 167 -4.10 1.49 -1.70
N THR A 168 -4.98 2.48 -1.82
CA THR A 168 -6.43 2.28 -1.90
C THR A 168 -6.91 2.13 -3.35
N GLY A 169 -6.07 2.50 -4.31
CA GLY A 169 -6.48 2.66 -5.69
C GLY A 169 -7.48 3.80 -5.84
N LEU A 170 -7.40 4.86 -5.04
CA LEU A 170 -8.29 6.04 -5.09
C LEU A 170 -7.55 7.34 -4.75
N ALA A 171 -6.43 7.26 -4.04
CA ALA A 171 -5.68 8.43 -3.60
C ALA A 171 -4.22 8.07 -3.37
N PHE A 172 -3.31 8.93 -3.82
CA PHE A 172 -1.89 8.73 -3.67
C PHE A 172 -1.33 9.36 -2.40
N LEU A 173 -0.32 8.71 -1.83
CA LEU A 173 0.49 9.15 -0.70
C LEU A 173 1.90 9.48 -1.23
N ASP A 174 2.51 10.53 -0.71
CA ASP A 174 3.89 10.89 -1.03
C ASP A 174 4.85 10.28 -0.01
N VAL A 175 5.71 9.37 -0.47
CA VAL A 175 6.64 8.61 0.38
C VAL A 175 7.83 9.47 0.79
N LEU A 176 8.15 10.53 0.04
CA LEU A 176 9.22 11.49 0.35
C LEU A 176 8.70 12.83 0.88
N GLY A 177 7.42 13.15 0.61
CA GLY A 177 6.72 14.34 1.10
C GLY A 177 6.92 14.68 2.58
N PRO A 178 6.90 13.73 3.53
CA PRO A 178 7.02 14.06 4.95
C PRO A 178 8.35 14.72 5.31
N ALA A 179 9.45 14.35 4.64
CA ALA A 179 10.76 14.94 4.94
C ALA A 179 10.93 16.33 4.31
N GLY A 180 10.39 16.54 3.10
CA GLY A 180 10.40 17.85 2.44
C GLY A 180 9.45 18.85 3.10
N ASP A 181 8.27 18.39 3.50
CA ASP A 181 7.25 19.17 4.21
C ASP A 181 7.72 19.54 5.62
N LEU A 182 8.46 18.66 6.31
CA LEU A 182 9.03 18.98 7.63
C LEU A 182 10.18 20.01 7.57
N ILE A 183 11.01 19.98 6.53
CA ILE A 183 12.08 20.97 6.33
C ILE A 183 11.48 22.33 5.99
N GLN A 184 10.51 22.36 5.08
CA GLN A 184 9.80 23.60 4.70
C GLN A 184 8.95 24.13 5.85
N ALA A 185 8.26 23.28 6.60
CA ALA A 185 7.55 23.67 7.82
C ALA A 185 8.51 24.28 8.86
N GLY A 186 9.72 23.72 9.03
CA GLY A 186 10.75 24.30 9.88
C GLY A 186 11.22 25.68 9.42
N GLN A 187 11.36 25.88 8.11
CA GLN A 187 11.72 27.17 7.51
C GLN A 187 10.59 28.19 7.65
N HIS A 188 9.35 27.83 7.33
CA HIS A 188 8.18 28.71 7.45
C HIS A 188 7.81 29.01 8.90
N LEU A 189 8.08 28.10 9.84
CA LEU A 189 7.99 28.36 11.28
C LEU A 189 9.05 29.39 11.73
N ALA A 190 10.30 29.27 11.24
CA ALA A 190 11.37 30.23 11.53
C ALA A 190 11.12 31.62 10.90
N GLU A 191 10.45 31.66 9.76
CA GLU A 191 10.08 32.88 9.04
C GLU A 191 8.76 33.50 9.55
N GLY A 192 8.01 32.78 10.39
CA GLY A 192 6.72 33.23 10.91
C GLY A 192 5.58 33.21 9.88
N ASP A 193 5.78 32.56 8.72
CA ASP A 193 4.75 32.39 7.70
C ASP A 193 3.80 31.26 8.09
N THR A 194 2.86 31.61 8.96
CA THR A 194 1.83 30.71 9.46
C THR A 194 0.94 30.13 8.35
N LYS A 195 0.79 30.83 7.21
CA LYS A 195 -0.08 30.37 6.12
C LYS A 195 0.61 29.27 5.31
N ALA A 196 1.90 29.43 5.00
CA ALA A 196 2.71 28.40 4.36
C ALA A 196 2.85 27.17 5.27
N LEU A 197 3.11 27.40 6.58
CA LEU A 197 3.20 26.34 7.59
C LEU A 197 1.94 25.48 7.67
N TRP A 198 0.74 26.08 7.63
CA TRP A 198 -0.52 25.32 7.60
C TRP A 198 -0.69 24.49 6.32
N GLY A 199 -0.13 24.94 5.19
CA GLY A 199 -0.08 24.19 3.94
C GLY A 199 0.82 22.95 4.04
N ASP A 200 2.01 23.10 4.62
CA ASP A 200 2.98 22.01 4.78
C ASP A 200 2.50 20.96 5.80
N VAL A 201 1.91 21.40 6.91
CA VAL A 201 1.30 20.50 7.90
C VAL A 201 0.14 19.72 7.29
N ALA A 202 -0.67 20.34 6.44
CA ALA A 202 -1.75 19.65 5.72
C ALA A 202 -1.21 18.66 4.69
N GLY A 203 -0.12 18.99 3.99
CA GLY A 203 0.60 18.11 3.07
C GLY A 203 1.15 16.86 3.76
N ALA A 204 1.80 17.03 4.91
CA ALA A 204 2.36 15.92 5.68
C ALA A 204 1.30 14.97 6.26
N VAL A 205 0.15 15.51 6.68
CA VAL A 205 -1.00 14.72 7.17
C VAL A 205 -1.69 13.95 6.03
N THR A 206 -1.73 14.53 4.83
CA THR A 206 -2.34 13.89 3.65
C THR A 206 -1.40 12.91 2.93
N GLY A 207 -0.07 13.05 3.10
CA GLY A 207 0.96 12.20 2.50
C GLY A 207 1.28 10.89 3.22
N GLY A 208 0.62 10.55 4.34
CA GLY A 208 0.75 9.24 4.99
C GLY A 208 2.08 8.94 5.69
N GLY A 209 2.92 9.94 5.95
CA GLY A 209 4.23 9.83 6.60
C GLY A 209 4.21 9.59 8.11
N VAL A 210 3.35 8.72 8.63
CA VAL A 210 3.16 8.58 10.08
C VAL A 210 4.39 7.93 10.76
N ALA A 211 5.14 7.08 10.05
CA ALA A 211 6.28 6.36 10.62
C ALA A 211 7.54 7.23 10.82
N THR A 212 7.85 8.14 9.89
CA THR A 212 8.99 9.07 9.97
C THR A 212 8.72 10.27 10.88
N TYR A 213 7.45 10.55 11.18
CA TYR A 213 7.02 11.60 12.11
C TYR A 213 7.30 11.27 13.59
N CYS A 214 7.33 9.99 13.96
CA CYS A 214 7.57 9.58 15.35
C CYS A 214 9.05 9.61 15.77
N ALA A 215 9.99 9.64 14.82
CA ALA A 215 11.42 9.52 15.11
C ALA A 215 12.18 10.85 15.17
N SER A 216 11.67 11.94 14.60
CA SER A 216 12.38 13.23 14.50
C SER A 216 12.04 14.24 15.59
N ALA A 217 11.09 13.96 16.48
CA ALA A 217 10.70 14.85 17.58
C ALA A 217 11.72 14.96 18.74
N VAL A 218 12.98 14.56 18.54
CA VAL A 218 14.03 14.64 19.59
C VAL A 218 15.15 15.62 19.23
N VAL A 219 15.19 16.20 18.02
CA VAL A 219 16.34 17.04 17.62
C VAL A 219 15.92 18.44 17.17
N ALA A 220 15.29 19.21 18.06
CA ALA A 220 15.59 20.64 18.28
C ALA A 220 14.58 21.31 19.25
N ALA A 221 15.03 21.55 20.49
CA ALA A 221 14.50 22.52 21.47
C ALA A 221 13.09 22.24 22.09
N PRO A 222 12.80 22.79 23.29
CA PRO A 222 11.92 22.15 24.27
C PRO A 222 10.45 22.34 23.87
N LEU A 223 9.86 21.30 23.28
CA LEU A 223 8.42 21.17 23.22
C LEU A 223 7.89 21.19 24.66
N THR A 224 7.05 22.15 25.01
CA THR A 224 6.36 22.16 26.29
C THR A 224 5.58 20.85 26.45
N LEU A 225 5.48 20.34 27.68
CA LEU A 225 4.85 19.04 28.01
C LEU A 225 3.47 18.83 27.34
N GLY A 226 2.72 19.91 27.05
CA GLY A 226 1.45 19.84 26.33
C GLY A 226 1.58 19.55 24.82
N ALA A 227 2.63 20.04 24.16
CA ALA A 227 2.88 19.82 22.74
C ALA A 227 3.40 18.40 22.47
N SER A 228 4.25 17.85 23.35
CA SER A 228 4.72 16.46 23.23
C SER A 228 3.61 15.43 23.48
N LEU A 229 2.68 15.72 24.39
CA LEU A 229 1.52 14.86 24.67
C LEU A 229 0.46 14.94 23.57
N GLY A 230 0.20 16.14 23.03
CA GLY A 230 -0.65 16.32 21.85
C GLY A 230 -0.07 15.67 20.59
N PHE A 231 1.26 15.68 20.45
CA PHE A 231 1.98 15.05 19.35
C PHE A 231 1.93 13.52 19.44
N ALA A 232 2.22 12.93 20.60
CA ALA A 232 2.09 11.49 20.81
C ALA A 232 0.63 11.01 20.65
N ALA A 233 -0.34 11.76 21.19
CA ALA A 233 -1.76 11.47 20.98
C ALA A 233 -2.19 11.62 19.51
N GLY A 234 -1.63 12.59 18.78
CA GLY A 234 -1.82 12.77 17.35
C GLY A 234 -1.23 11.65 16.51
N CYS A 235 -0.05 11.13 16.87
CA CYS A 235 0.58 9.97 16.22
C CYS A 235 -0.23 8.68 16.46
N TYR A 236 -0.70 8.46 17.68
CA TYR A 236 -1.59 7.35 18.00
C TYR A 236 -2.93 7.50 17.26
N ALA A 237 -3.52 8.71 17.25
CA ALA A 237 -4.77 9.00 16.55
C ALA A 237 -4.64 8.92 15.03
N ALA A 238 -3.48 9.25 14.45
CA ALA A 238 -3.22 9.13 13.01
C ALA A 238 -2.96 7.67 12.60
N SER A 239 -2.17 6.91 13.36
CA SER A 239 -2.04 5.46 13.12
C SER A 239 -3.38 4.74 13.29
N TRP A 240 -4.18 5.19 14.27
CA TRP A 240 -5.54 4.72 14.50
C TRP A 240 -6.47 5.17 13.38
N ALA A 241 -6.39 6.40 12.87
CA ALA A 241 -7.20 6.90 11.77
C ALA A 241 -6.87 6.19 10.45
N VAL A 242 -5.60 5.91 10.15
CA VAL A 242 -5.20 5.08 9.01
C VAL A 242 -5.75 3.66 9.16
N SER A 243 -5.69 3.10 10.37
CA SER A 243 -6.31 1.79 10.67
C SER A 243 -7.85 1.82 10.60
N GLN A 244 -8.49 2.96 10.89
CA GLN A 244 -9.94 3.18 10.82
C GLN A 244 -10.41 3.39 9.38
N ILE A 245 -9.63 4.10 8.55
CA ILE A 245 -9.89 4.30 7.12
C ILE A 245 -9.79 2.95 6.38
N ALA A 246 -8.86 2.08 6.77
CA ALA A 246 -8.79 0.69 6.31
C ALA A 246 -9.95 -0.19 6.82
N GLN A 247 -10.73 0.29 7.80
CA GLN A 247 -11.84 -0.42 8.45
C GLN A 247 -13.21 0.14 8.12
N ILE A 248 -13.34 1.20 7.30
CA ILE A 248 -14.66 1.76 6.93
C ILE A 248 -15.42 0.68 6.14
N PRO A 249 -16.49 0.09 6.68
CA PRO A 249 -17.36 -0.75 5.89
C PRO A 249 -18.20 0.20 5.02
N PHE A 250 -18.02 0.13 3.70
CA PHE A 250 -18.86 0.87 2.77
C PHE A 250 -20.20 0.14 2.62
N ASN A 251 -21.22 0.71 3.25
CA ASN A 251 -22.62 0.32 3.10
C ASN A 251 -23.15 0.71 1.71
#